data_AF-A0A850BHB3-F1
#
_entry.id   AF-A0A850BHB3-F1
#
_cell.length_a   1.000
_cell.length_b   1.000
_cell.length_c   1.000
_cell.angle_alpha   90.00
_cell.angle_beta   90.00
_cell.angle_gamma   90.00
#
_symmetry.space_group_name_H-M   'P 1'
#
loop_
_entity.id
_entity.type
_entity.pdbx_description
1 polymer ?
#
loop_
_entity_poly.entity_id
_entity_poly.type
_entity_poly.pdbx_seq_one_letter_code
_entity_poly.pdbx_strand_id
1 'polypeptide(L)'
;MNEYTRSEEVRSTLIASVLLILCVAVAVLRLVTAQGQLIPDPKAREAAKMAEAKSTQAHACIKEVEKLVGEVEFLKSSVKAANVSVDEADAGPQPKWKPKTRPKDKPDIELAWATAQPTYKQVKALAPCRDIVEATGGVRPAATPAWNAIVEAAALMQPGADKTQQVEAVQKLHALLADAPIEKVQDATREAAATLKTEAEKTKEVADKAVVREPLPEGVFPRRIAVGAGVILCVIALLVSYMSVRGASVRRLATLVPLRDAAKAGQHGLHAAAILKLAGQHNGGEPGIVMGAGFGGLLAALIQPADADLFVAGVMGGLLIGLGIQWGYRILTGASKWRRRATELADIEKPGIPIVLALSSVNTGLEAQFLSFFNEPPQADAAATVEKLASQAEERILAAADAGAVAGAMQQPQAAPPGQPSQPR
;
A
#
# COMPACT_ATOMS: atom_id res chain seq x y z
N MET A 1 -2.38 50.75 18.15
CA MET A 1 -2.75 49.51 17.43
C MET A 1 -2.49 48.39 18.41
N ASN A 2 -3.56 47.78 18.95
CA ASN A 2 -3.45 46.92 20.13
C ASN A 2 -2.81 45.57 19.82
N GLU A 3 -1.89 45.15 20.69
CA GLU A 3 -1.18 43.87 20.64
C GLU A 3 -2.12 42.65 20.74
N TYR A 4 -3.34 42.84 21.22
CA TYR A 4 -4.29 41.76 21.52
C TYR A 4 -4.82 41.02 20.28
N THR A 5 -5.22 41.71 19.22
CA THR A 5 -5.72 41.06 17.98
C THR A 5 -4.58 40.45 17.15
N ARG A 6 -3.37 41.00 17.25
CA ARG A 6 -2.16 40.41 16.66
C ARG A 6 -1.73 39.14 17.40
N SER A 7 -1.88 39.11 18.72
CA SER A 7 -1.49 37.98 19.57
C SER A 7 -2.26 36.69 19.23
N GLU A 8 -3.58 36.73 19.09
CA GLU A 8 -4.37 35.53 18.76
C GLU A 8 -4.11 35.01 17.33
N GLU A 9 -3.98 35.92 16.34
CA GLU A 9 -3.70 35.55 14.95
C GLU A 9 -2.29 34.95 14.80
N VAL A 10 -1.29 35.55 15.45
CA VAL A 10 0.08 35.02 15.49
C VAL A 10 0.13 33.70 16.28
N ARG A 11 -0.60 33.57 17.39
CA ARG A 11 -0.66 32.33 18.17
C ARG A 11 -1.29 31.18 17.38
N SER A 12 -2.40 31.44 16.67
CA SER A 12 -3.06 30.40 15.87
C SER A 12 -2.20 29.93 14.69
N THR A 13 -1.48 30.85 14.03
CA THR A 13 -0.54 30.50 12.95
C THR A 13 0.70 29.79 13.48
N LEU A 14 1.20 30.16 14.65
CA LEU A 14 2.32 29.49 15.30
C LEU A 14 1.95 28.06 15.75
N ILE A 15 0.75 27.86 16.31
CA ILE A 15 0.26 26.52 16.65
C ILE A 15 0.11 25.68 15.37
N ALA A 16 -0.48 26.23 14.31
CA ALA A 16 -0.64 25.54 13.03
C ALA A 16 0.70 25.17 12.39
N SER A 17 1.72 26.05 12.46
CA SER A 17 3.04 25.76 11.92
C SER A 17 3.79 24.69 12.71
N VAL A 18 3.75 24.74 14.05
CA VAL A 18 4.35 23.72 14.92
C VAL A 18 3.70 22.35 14.67
N LEU A 19 2.36 22.31 14.58
CA LEU A 19 1.64 21.07 14.29
C LEU A 19 1.98 20.52 12.90
N LEU A 20 2.04 21.37 11.87
CA LEU A 20 2.43 20.92 10.54
C LEU A 20 3.87 20.37 10.52
N ILE A 21 4.81 21.04 11.18
CA ILE A 21 6.20 20.55 11.25
C ILE A 21 6.25 19.18 11.92
N LEU A 22 5.52 18.98 13.03
CA LEU A 22 5.44 17.69 13.72
C LEU A 22 4.81 16.61 12.82
N CYS A 23 3.70 16.91 12.14
CA CYS A 23 3.04 15.99 11.23
C CYS A 23 3.96 15.59 10.07
N VAL A 24 4.64 16.54 9.44
CA VAL A 24 5.57 16.29 8.34
C VAL A 24 6.78 15.50 8.82
N ALA A 25 7.36 15.84 9.99
CA ALA A 25 8.50 15.11 10.53
C ALA A 25 8.17 13.64 10.80
N VAL A 26 7.02 13.35 11.40
CA VAL A 26 6.55 11.97 11.65
C VAL A 26 6.27 11.24 10.33
N ALA A 27 5.64 11.90 9.36
CA ALA A 27 5.36 11.32 8.05
C ALA A 27 6.65 10.97 7.29
N VAL A 28 7.61 11.90 7.24
CA VAL A 28 8.92 11.69 6.59
C VAL A 28 9.69 10.57 7.29
N LEU A 29 9.72 10.53 8.63
CA LEU A 29 10.36 9.44 9.38
C LEU A 29 9.79 8.08 8.98
N ARG A 30 8.45 7.96 8.92
CA ARG A 30 7.75 6.74 8.51
C ARG A 30 8.03 6.35 7.07
N LEU A 31 8.02 7.31 6.15
CA LEU A 31 8.35 7.08 4.75
C LEU A 31 9.80 6.61 4.60
N VAL A 32 10.78 7.26 5.23
CA VAL A 32 12.20 6.88 5.09
C VAL A 32 12.52 5.52 5.72
N THR A 33 11.84 5.17 6.82
CA THR A 33 12.04 3.89 7.53
C THR A 33 11.21 2.74 6.98
N ALA A 34 10.29 2.97 6.03
CA ALA A 34 9.48 1.90 5.47
C ALA A 34 10.35 0.96 4.62
N GLN A 35 10.24 -0.33 4.91
CA GLN A 35 10.90 -1.41 4.20
C GLN A 35 9.84 -2.22 3.44
N GLY A 36 10.20 -2.78 2.28
CA GLY A 36 9.30 -3.64 1.50
C GLY A 36 8.92 -4.92 2.24
N GLN A 37 7.84 -5.55 1.79
CA GLN A 37 7.35 -6.80 2.37
C GLN A 37 8.38 -7.93 2.20
N LEU A 38 8.42 -8.83 3.17
CA LEU A 38 9.23 -10.05 3.08
C LEU A 38 8.45 -11.07 2.25
N ILE A 39 8.96 -11.38 1.06
CA ILE A 39 8.37 -12.35 0.14
C ILE A 39 9.31 -13.58 0.08
N PRO A 40 8.77 -14.80 -0.05
CA PRO A 40 9.57 -15.99 -0.30
C PRO A 40 10.47 -15.82 -1.54
N ASP A 41 11.74 -16.19 -1.44
CA ASP A 41 12.73 -15.98 -2.51
C ASP A 41 12.35 -16.75 -3.78
N PRO A 42 12.05 -16.07 -4.91
CA PRO A 42 11.69 -16.73 -6.15
C PRO A 42 12.82 -17.61 -6.69
N LYS A 43 14.08 -17.20 -6.53
CA LYS A 43 15.24 -17.98 -7.02
C LYS A 43 15.45 -19.25 -6.20
N ALA A 44 15.28 -19.17 -4.88
CA ALA A 44 15.37 -20.34 -4.03
C ALA A 44 14.24 -21.34 -4.34
N ARG A 45 13.03 -20.86 -4.64
CA ARG A 45 11.91 -21.70 -5.07
C ARG A 45 12.13 -22.35 -6.43
N GLU A 46 12.71 -21.64 -7.39
CA GLU A 46 13.09 -22.22 -8.68
C GLU A 46 14.15 -23.32 -8.52
N ALA A 47 15.17 -23.08 -7.68
CA ALA A 47 16.18 -24.08 -7.35
C ALA A 47 15.57 -25.35 -6.71
N ALA A 48 14.63 -25.18 -5.77
CA ALA A 48 13.93 -26.31 -5.16
C ALA A 48 13.10 -27.11 -6.17
N LYS A 49 12.37 -26.44 -7.07
CA LYS A 49 11.62 -27.11 -8.16
C LYS A 49 12.53 -27.89 -9.10
N MET A 50 13.68 -27.31 -9.46
CA MET A 50 14.68 -27.98 -10.31
C MET A 50 15.27 -29.22 -9.61
N ALA A 51 15.54 -29.15 -8.31
CA ALA A 51 16.01 -30.30 -7.54
C ALA A 51 14.94 -31.40 -7.41
N GLU A 52 13.67 -31.03 -7.20
CA GLU A 52 12.54 -31.97 -7.18
C GLU A 52 12.32 -32.67 -8.53
N ALA A 53 12.46 -31.93 -9.64
CA ALA A 53 12.38 -32.50 -10.99
C ALA A 53 13.48 -33.54 -11.23
N LYS A 54 14.72 -33.25 -10.83
CA LYS A 54 15.85 -34.20 -10.92
C LYS A 54 15.62 -35.45 -10.07
N SER A 55 15.14 -35.29 -8.83
CA SER A 55 14.79 -36.41 -7.96
C SER A 55 13.70 -37.29 -8.56
N THR A 56 12.67 -36.68 -9.16
CA THR A 56 11.58 -37.40 -9.84
C THR A 56 12.07 -38.18 -11.05
N GLN A 57 12.98 -37.59 -11.83
CA GLN A 57 13.60 -38.24 -12.98
C GLN A 57 14.45 -39.45 -12.56
N ALA A 58 15.23 -39.33 -11.48
CA ALA A 58 16.00 -40.45 -10.92
C ALA A 58 15.10 -41.57 -10.37
N HIS A 59 13.96 -41.24 -9.75
CA HIS A 59 12.97 -42.23 -9.34
C HIS A 59 12.32 -42.96 -10.53
N ALA A 60 12.12 -42.28 -11.65
CA ALA A 60 11.67 -42.94 -12.88
C ALA A 60 12.72 -43.94 -13.39
N CYS A 61 14.01 -43.57 -13.33
CA CYS A 61 15.11 -44.48 -13.68
C CYS A 61 15.15 -45.73 -12.81
N ILE A 62 14.89 -45.63 -11.49
CA ILE A 62 14.80 -46.82 -10.62
C ILE A 62 13.76 -47.81 -11.17
N LYS A 63 12.57 -47.32 -11.54
CA LYS A 63 11.48 -48.18 -12.03
C LYS A 63 11.86 -48.89 -13.33
N GLU A 64 12.56 -48.22 -14.24
CA GLU A 64 13.00 -48.84 -15.50
C GLU A 64 14.15 -49.84 -15.26
N VAL A 65 15.07 -49.59 -14.31
CA VAL A 65 16.07 -50.60 -13.93
C VAL A 65 15.42 -51.83 -13.30
N GLU A 66 14.46 -51.65 -12.39
CA GLU A 66 13.76 -52.76 -11.73
C GLU A 66 13.01 -53.64 -12.73
N LYS A 67 12.36 -53.02 -13.72
CA LYS A 67 11.75 -53.75 -14.83
C LYS A 67 12.79 -54.47 -15.67
N LEU A 68 13.92 -53.82 -15.99
CA LEU A 68 14.97 -54.44 -16.79
C LEU A 68 15.56 -55.69 -16.12
N VAL A 69 15.76 -55.67 -14.79
CA VAL A 69 16.25 -56.84 -14.04
C VAL A 69 15.30 -58.04 -14.26
N GLY A 70 13.99 -57.84 -14.09
CA GLY A 70 13.01 -58.91 -14.31
C GLY A 70 12.93 -59.37 -15.78
N GLU A 71 13.01 -58.44 -16.72
CA GLU A 71 12.96 -58.73 -18.16
C GLU A 71 14.22 -59.47 -18.66
N VAL A 72 15.39 -59.24 -18.06
CA VAL A 72 16.61 -59.96 -18.41
C VAL A 72 16.59 -61.40 -17.91
N GLU A 73 16.03 -61.67 -16.73
CA GLU A 73 15.78 -63.04 -16.27
C GLU A 73 14.76 -63.77 -17.16
N PHE A 74 13.71 -63.07 -17.57
CA PHE A 74 12.73 -63.59 -18.52
C PHE A 74 13.36 -63.86 -19.90
N LEU A 75 14.22 -62.96 -20.39
CA LEU A 75 14.94 -63.16 -21.65
C LEU A 75 15.87 -64.37 -21.58
N LYS A 76 16.64 -64.52 -20.50
CA LYS A 76 17.53 -65.69 -20.29
C LYS A 76 16.75 -67.00 -20.32
N SER A 77 15.64 -67.07 -19.59
CA SER A 77 14.80 -68.27 -19.54
C SER A 77 14.13 -68.56 -20.89
N SER A 78 13.69 -67.53 -21.61
CA SER A 78 13.06 -67.65 -22.94
C SER A 78 14.05 -68.09 -24.03
N VAL A 79 15.27 -67.52 -24.04
CA VAL A 79 16.34 -67.91 -24.98
C VAL A 79 16.77 -69.35 -24.75
N LYS A 80 16.87 -69.77 -23.47
CA LYS A 80 17.14 -71.17 -23.09
C LYS A 80 16.03 -72.13 -23.51
N ALA A 81 14.75 -71.73 -23.36
CA ALA A 81 13.60 -72.54 -23.76
C ALA A 81 13.47 -72.68 -25.29
N ALA A 82 13.86 -71.65 -26.05
CA ALA A 82 13.79 -71.62 -27.50
C ALA A 82 14.96 -72.32 -28.23
N ASN A 83 15.92 -72.91 -27.49
CA ASN A 83 17.18 -73.48 -28.02
C ASN A 83 17.94 -72.50 -28.94
N VAL A 84 17.83 -71.19 -28.67
CA VAL A 84 18.60 -70.16 -29.36
C VAL A 84 19.94 -69.99 -28.61
N SER A 85 20.72 -71.06 -28.49
CA SER A 85 22.04 -70.98 -27.86
C SER A 85 23.06 -70.40 -28.84
N VAL A 86 23.81 -69.39 -28.38
CA VAL A 86 25.19 -69.17 -28.84
C VAL A 86 26.01 -70.27 -28.16
N ASP A 87 26.76 -71.07 -28.92
CA ASP A 87 27.56 -72.18 -28.39
C ASP A 87 28.45 -71.71 -27.24
N GLU A 88 28.23 -72.24 -26.02
CA GLU A 88 29.18 -72.19 -24.90
C GLU A 88 30.44 -72.95 -25.34
N ALA A 89 31.51 -72.22 -25.66
CA ALA A 89 32.81 -72.81 -25.88
C ALA A 89 33.51 -73.14 -24.56
N ASP A 90 34.10 -74.34 -24.52
CA ASP A 90 35.06 -74.90 -23.57
C ASP A 90 34.58 -75.41 -22.20
N ALA A 91 34.15 -76.67 -22.18
CA ALA A 91 34.52 -77.61 -21.13
C ALA A 91 35.21 -78.83 -21.77
N GLY A 92 36.42 -79.14 -21.29
CA GLY A 92 37.42 -80.03 -21.91
C GLY A 92 37.04 -81.51 -22.13
N PRO A 93 38.00 -82.32 -22.59
CA PRO A 93 37.71 -83.57 -23.29
C PRO A 93 37.29 -84.69 -22.33
N GLN A 94 36.09 -85.25 -22.55
CA GLN A 94 35.73 -86.57 -22.02
C GLN A 94 35.30 -87.54 -23.13
N PRO A 95 35.58 -88.85 -22.98
CA PRO A 95 35.56 -89.79 -24.09
C PRO A 95 34.16 -90.36 -24.40
N LYS A 96 33.94 -90.50 -25.72
CA LYS A 96 32.93 -91.25 -26.46
C LYS A 96 31.94 -92.12 -25.66
N TRP A 97 30.71 -91.62 -25.55
CA TRP A 97 29.51 -92.44 -25.61
C TRP A 97 28.48 -91.75 -26.51
N LYS A 98 28.02 -92.43 -27.57
CA LYS A 98 26.99 -91.90 -28.49
C LYS A 98 25.60 -92.37 -28.02
N PRO A 99 24.77 -91.52 -27.39
CA PRO A 99 23.34 -91.73 -27.43
C PRO A 99 22.77 -91.17 -28.75
N LYS A 100 21.73 -91.84 -29.25
CA LYS A 100 21.00 -91.52 -30.48
C LYS A 100 20.67 -90.03 -30.55
N THR A 101 21.05 -89.41 -31.66
CA THR A 101 20.62 -88.07 -32.07
C THR A 101 19.10 -87.97 -32.00
N ARG A 102 18.59 -87.27 -30.99
CA ARG A 102 17.27 -86.63 -31.11
C ARG A 102 17.36 -85.66 -32.30
N PRO A 103 16.29 -85.48 -33.09
CA PRO A 103 16.24 -84.42 -34.09
C PRO A 103 16.62 -83.10 -33.40
N LYS A 104 17.52 -82.31 -33.99
CA LYS A 104 17.68 -80.91 -33.62
C LYS A 104 16.33 -80.25 -33.92
N ASP A 105 15.49 -80.08 -32.90
CA ASP A 105 14.29 -79.26 -33.02
C ASP A 105 14.73 -77.90 -33.53
N LYS A 106 14.14 -77.46 -34.64
CA LYS A 106 14.42 -76.14 -35.20
C LYS A 106 14.09 -75.10 -34.12
N PRO A 107 14.91 -74.06 -33.94
CA PRO A 107 14.58 -73.00 -32.99
C PRO A 107 13.17 -72.49 -33.30
N ASP A 108 12.38 -72.23 -32.26
CA ASP A 108 11.00 -71.76 -32.40
C ASP A 108 11.04 -70.26 -32.79
N ILE A 109 11.42 -70.03 -34.04
CA ILE A 109 11.88 -68.76 -34.61
C ILE A 109 10.80 -67.67 -34.57
N GLU A 110 9.52 -68.04 -34.57
CA GLU A 110 8.40 -67.09 -34.65
C GLU A 110 8.12 -66.37 -33.32
N LEU A 111 8.62 -66.88 -32.19
CA LEU A 111 8.40 -66.29 -30.87
C LEU A 111 9.56 -65.42 -30.35
N ALA A 112 10.76 -65.56 -30.92
CA ALA A 112 12.00 -65.11 -30.29
C ALA A 112 12.12 -63.57 -30.18
N TRP A 113 11.73 -62.80 -31.21
CA TRP A 113 11.79 -61.34 -31.13
C TRP A 113 10.63 -60.74 -30.31
N ALA A 114 9.44 -61.34 -30.40
CA ALA A 114 8.28 -60.88 -29.64
C ALA A 114 8.52 -60.97 -28.12
N THR A 115 9.25 -61.99 -27.66
CA THR A 115 9.64 -62.16 -26.25
C THR A 115 10.80 -61.25 -25.83
N ALA A 116 11.69 -60.86 -26.74
CA ALA A 116 12.82 -59.96 -26.47
C ALA A 116 12.46 -58.46 -26.61
N GLN A 117 11.36 -58.13 -27.26
CA GLN A 117 10.91 -56.77 -27.52
C GLN A 117 10.68 -55.93 -26.24
N PRO A 118 10.10 -56.47 -25.15
CA PRO A 118 9.98 -55.74 -23.88
C PRO A 118 11.35 -55.36 -23.30
N THR A 119 12.30 -56.29 -23.26
CA THR A 119 13.67 -56.04 -22.81
C THR A 119 14.35 -54.96 -23.66
N TYR A 120 14.24 -55.04 -24.98
CA TYR A 120 14.79 -54.02 -25.89
C TYR A 120 14.20 -52.62 -25.66
N LYS A 121 12.88 -52.51 -25.43
CA LYS A 121 12.22 -51.24 -25.10
C LYS A 121 12.71 -50.68 -23.76
N GLN A 122 12.88 -51.55 -22.76
CA GLN A 122 13.38 -51.18 -21.44
C GLN A 122 14.81 -50.66 -21.48
N VAL A 123 15.70 -51.35 -22.20
CA VAL A 123 17.09 -50.91 -22.40
C VAL A 123 17.16 -49.53 -23.08
N LYS A 124 16.32 -49.27 -24.08
CA LYS A 124 16.22 -47.94 -24.71
C LYS A 124 15.72 -46.84 -23.77
N ALA A 125 14.74 -47.16 -22.92
CA ALA A 125 14.23 -46.22 -21.93
C ALA A 125 15.27 -45.92 -20.84
N LEU A 126 16.13 -46.90 -20.52
CA LEU A 126 17.12 -46.79 -19.47
C LEU A 126 18.44 -46.15 -19.91
N ALA A 127 18.83 -46.26 -21.19
CA ALA A 127 20.06 -45.66 -21.71
C ALA A 127 20.31 -44.18 -21.28
N PRO A 128 19.34 -43.24 -21.36
CA PRO A 128 19.53 -41.86 -20.92
C PRO A 128 19.68 -41.68 -19.40
N CYS A 129 19.36 -42.69 -18.59
CA CYS A 129 19.50 -42.61 -17.13
C CYS A 129 20.95 -42.66 -16.67
N ARG A 130 21.88 -43.15 -17.51
CA ARG A 130 23.31 -43.19 -17.19
C ARG A 130 23.85 -41.82 -16.81
N ASP A 131 23.56 -40.80 -17.63
CA ASP A 131 24.07 -39.45 -17.43
C ASP A 131 23.59 -38.86 -16.09
N ILE A 132 22.35 -39.16 -15.70
CA ILE A 132 21.76 -38.68 -14.44
C ILE A 132 22.43 -39.34 -13.23
N VAL A 133 22.63 -40.66 -13.31
CA VAL A 133 23.22 -41.47 -12.25
C VAL A 133 24.71 -41.12 -12.08
N GLU A 134 25.46 -41.02 -13.18
CA GLU A 134 26.89 -40.66 -13.15
C GLU A 134 27.11 -39.18 -12.77
N ALA A 135 26.24 -38.25 -13.18
CA ALA A 135 26.33 -36.85 -12.76
C ALA A 135 26.10 -36.64 -11.27
N THR A 136 25.34 -37.53 -10.63
CA THR A 136 24.99 -37.42 -9.19
C THR A 136 25.95 -38.23 -8.32
N GLY A 137 26.19 -39.50 -8.67
CA GLY A 137 26.94 -40.44 -7.85
C GLY A 137 28.40 -40.67 -8.30
N GLY A 138 28.83 -39.99 -9.37
CA GLY A 138 30.11 -40.23 -10.03
C GLY A 138 30.13 -41.53 -10.84
N VAL A 139 31.18 -41.70 -11.65
CA VAL A 139 31.37 -42.94 -12.43
C VAL A 139 31.71 -44.08 -11.47
N ARG A 140 30.91 -45.15 -11.51
CA ARG A 140 31.13 -46.35 -10.69
C ARG A 140 31.72 -47.49 -11.52
N PRO A 141 33.00 -47.87 -11.28
CA PRO A 141 33.67 -48.90 -12.09
C PRO A 141 32.92 -50.24 -12.14
N ALA A 142 32.25 -50.60 -11.03
CA ALA A 142 31.49 -51.85 -10.93
C ALA A 142 30.18 -51.86 -11.74
N ALA A 143 29.61 -50.68 -12.06
CA ALA A 143 28.38 -50.55 -12.85
C ALA A 143 28.64 -50.16 -14.31
N THR A 144 29.83 -49.61 -14.62
CA THR A 144 30.27 -49.26 -15.99
C THR A 144 30.08 -50.38 -17.02
N PRO A 145 30.47 -51.65 -16.79
CA PRO A 145 30.28 -52.70 -17.80
C PRO A 145 28.80 -52.93 -18.12
N ALA A 146 27.91 -52.89 -17.13
CA ALA A 146 26.48 -53.02 -17.34
C ALA A 146 25.88 -51.79 -18.04
N TRP A 147 26.33 -50.57 -17.71
CA TRP A 147 25.92 -49.36 -18.43
C TRP A 147 26.35 -49.38 -19.90
N ASN A 148 27.56 -49.85 -20.20
CA ASN A 148 28.02 -49.99 -21.59
C ASN A 148 27.18 -51.03 -22.34
N ALA A 149 26.90 -52.19 -21.74
CA ALA A 149 26.02 -53.19 -22.32
C ALA A 149 24.61 -52.65 -22.60
N ILE A 150 24.03 -51.86 -21.68
CA ILE A 150 22.73 -51.20 -21.87
C ILE A 150 22.77 -50.21 -23.04
N VAL A 151 23.81 -49.39 -23.14
CA VAL A 151 23.94 -48.41 -24.24
C VAL A 151 24.13 -49.11 -25.59
N GLU A 152 24.97 -50.14 -25.65
CA GLU A 152 25.18 -50.94 -26.87
C GLU A 152 23.92 -51.70 -27.28
N ALA A 153 23.19 -52.28 -26.31
CA ALA A 153 21.93 -52.96 -26.57
C ALA A 153 20.83 -51.98 -27.00
N ALA A 154 20.81 -50.74 -26.49
CA ALA A 154 19.90 -49.68 -26.93
C ALA A 154 20.18 -49.23 -28.37
N ALA A 155 21.44 -49.30 -28.80
CA ALA A 155 21.89 -48.91 -30.13
C ALA A 155 21.63 -49.98 -31.21
N LEU A 156 21.25 -51.21 -30.83
CA LEU A 156 20.86 -52.25 -31.78
C LEU A 156 19.70 -51.75 -32.66
N MET A 157 19.79 -51.95 -33.97
CA MET A 157 18.68 -51.66 -34.89
C MET A 157 17.54 -52.65 -34.67
N GLN A 158 16.31 -52.15 -34.67
CA GLN A 158 15.14 -53.00 -34.59
C GLN A 158 15.07 -53.86 -35.88
N PRO A 159 15.02 -55.21 -35.78
CA PRO A 159 14.97 -56.07 -36.94
C PRO A 159 13.67 -55.87 -37.73
N GLY A 160 13.74 -56.06 -39.04
CA GLY A 160 12.57 -56.00 -39.93
C GLY A 160 11.69 -57.27 -39.84
N ALA A 161 10.89 -57.51 -40.87
CA ALA A 161 10.04 -58.70 -40.96
C ALA A 161 10.82 -60.00 -41.24
N ASP A 162 12.13 -59.91 -41.50
CA ASP A 162 12.98 -61.06 -41.76
C ASP A 162 13.27 -61.84 -40.48
N LYS A 163 12.85 -63.12 -40.48
CA LYS A 163 12.99 -64.04 -39.35
C LYS A 163 14.46 -64.29 -38.96
N THR A 164 15.38 -64.26 -39.92
CA THR A 164 16.82 -64.47 -39.64
C THR A 164 17.42 -63.27 -38.91
N GLN A 165 17.06 -62.05 -39.32
CA GLN A 165 17.46 -60.82 -38.65
C GLN A 165 16.89 -60.72 -37.24
N GLN A 166 15.67 -61.21 -37.02
CA GLN A 166 15.04 -61.27 -35.70
C GLN A 166 15.81 -62.18 -34.74
N VAL A 167 16.21 -63.38 -35.17
CA VAL A 167 16.99 -64.30 -34.33
C VAL A 167 18.38 -63.75 -34.01
N GLU A 168 19.06 -63.17 -35.00
CA GLU A 168 20.38 -62.54 -34.81
C GLU A 168 20.31 -61.36 -33.83
N ALA A 169 19.25 -60.55 -33.90
CA ALA A 169 19.02 -59.45 -32.97
C ALA A 169 18.78 -59.93 -31.53
N VAL A 170 18.02 -61.02 -31.33
CA VAL A 170 17.82 -61.64 -30.01
C VAL A 170 19.12 -62.19 -29.46
N GLN A 171 19.92 -62.88 -30.28
CA GLN A 171 21.23 -63.41 -29.88
C GLN A 171 22.18 -62.29 -29.46
N LYS A 172 22.25 -61.21 -30.24
CA LYS A 172 23.04 -60.01 -29.90
C LYS A 172 22.56 -59.35 -28.60
N LEU A 173 21.25 -59.22 -28.42
CA LEU A 173 20.67 -58.65 -27.20
C LEU A 173 20.99 -59.51 -25.97
N HIS A 174 20.86 -60.84 -26.08
CA HIS A 174 21.19 -61.77 -25.01
C HIS A 174 22.69 -61.76 -24.69
N ALA A 175 23.56 -61.78 -25.70
CA ALA A 175 25.01 -61.76 -25.52
C ALA A 175 25.50 -60.51 -24.76
N LEU A 176 24.85 -59.36 -24.98
CA LEU A 176 25.21 -58.11 -24.28
C LEU A 176 24.70 -58.09 -22.82
N LEU A 177 23.50 -58.63 -22.55
CA LEU A 177 22.82 -58.47 -21.26
C LEU A 177 22.93 -59.67 -20.32
N ALA A 178 23.30 -60.86 -20.82
CA ALA A 178 23.27 -62.09 -20.03
C ALA A 178 24.23 -62.04 -18.83
N ASP A 179 25.46 -61.59 -19.04
CA ASP A 179 26.48 -61.55 -17.98
C ASP A 179 26.76 -60.14 -17.45
N ALA A 180 25.97 -59.15 -17.89
CA ALA A 180 26.09 -57.80 -17.39
C ALA A 180 25.66 -57.72 -15.92
N PRO A 181 26.43 -57.05 -15.04
CA PRO A 181 26.07 -56.88 -13.63
C PRO A 181 24.98 -55.82 -13.44
N ILE A 182 23.76 -56.07 -13.94
CA ILE A 182 22.63 -55.14 -13.93
C ILE A 182 22.21 -54.77 -12.49
N GLU A 183 22.39 -55.68 -11.54
CA GLU A 183 22.20 -55.40 -10.10
C GLU A 183 23.08 -54.24 -9.62
N LYS A 184 24.31 -54.09 -10.14
CA LYS A 184 25.19 -52.95 -9.80
C LYS A 184 24.70 -51.63 -10.37
N VAL A 185 23.99 -51.67 -11.51
CA VAL A 185 23.29 -50.50 -12.07
C VAL A 185 22.08 -50.15 -11.20
N GLN A 186 21.35 -51.15 -10.69
CA GLN A 186 20.24 -50.94 -9.76
C GLN A 186 20.71 -50.28 -8.46
N ASP A 187 21.78 -50.80 -7.84
CA ASP A 187 22.37 -50.22 -6.64
C ASP A 187 22.83 -48.77 -6.87
N ALA A 188 23.55 -48.52 -7.96
CA ALA A 188 24.01 -47.18 -8.32
C ALA A 188 22.85 -46.21 -8.56
N THR A 189 21.77 -46.67 -9.20
CA THR A 189 20.58 -45.85 -9.50
C THR A 189 19.79 -45.54 -8.23
N ARG A 190 19.66 -46.52 -7.30
CA ARG A 190 19.00 -46.31 -6.00
C ARG A 190 19.76 -45.31 -5.13
N GLU A 191 21.08 -45.39 -5.11
CA GLU A 191 21.89 -44.44 -4.34
C GLU A 191 21.88 -43.03 -4.93
N ALA A 192 21.91 -42.90 -6.27
CA ALA A 192 21.75 -41.61 -6.95
C ALA A 192 20.36 -40.99 -6.67
N ALA A 193 19.29 -41.80 -6.65
CA ALA A 193 17.97 -41.30 -6.30
C ALA A 193 17.85 -40.88 -4.83
N ALA A 194 18.49 -41.61 -3.91
CA ALA A 194 18.51 -41.27 -2.48
C ALA A 194 19.25 -39.96 -2.22
N THR A 195 20.39 -39.75 -2.89
CA THR A 195 21.16 -38.50 -2.81
C THR A 195 20.38 -37.32 -3.40
N LEU A 196 19.79 -37.46 -4.59
CA LEU A 196 18.95 -36.40 -5.17
C LEU A 196 17.71 -36.09 -4.32
N LYS A 197 17.14 -37.08 -3.65
CA LYS A 197 16.01 -36.86 -2.73
C LYS A 197 16.43 -36.02 -1.53
N THR A 198 17.56 -36.33 -0.90
CA THR A 198 18.06 -35.55 0.25
C THR A 198 18.46 -34.13 -0.16
N GLU A 199 19.03 -33.94 -1.36
CA GLU A 199 19.29 -32.62 -1.92
C GLU A 199 18.00 -31.83 -2.22
N ALA A 200 16.98 -32.48 -2.78
CA ALA A 200 15.69 -31.86 -3.03
C ALA A 200 14.99 -31.43 -1.72
N GLU A 201 15.02 -32.27 -0.69
CA GLU A 201 14.48 -31.92 0.64
C GLU A 201 15.25 -30.76 1.28
N LYS A 202 16.59 -30.79 1.23
CA LYS A 202 17.43 -29.71 1.77
C LYS A 202 17.20 -28.38 1.04
N THR A 203 17.12 -28.40 -0.29
CA THR A 203 16.87 -27.19 -1.10
C THR A 203 15.46 -26.67 -0.90
N LYS A 204 14.47 -27.55 -0.71
CA LYS A 204 13.10 -27.17 -0.34
C LYS A 204 13.05 -26.49 1.03
N GLU A 205 13.72 -27.05 2.05
CA GLU A 205 13.79 -26.41 3.36
C GLU A 205 14.48 -25.03 3.31
N VAL A 206 15.55 -24.90 2.51
CA VAL A 206 16.22 -23.62 2.30
C VAL A 206 15.28 -22.64 1.59
N ALA A 207 14.54 -23.08 0.57
CA ALA A 207 13.58 -22.26 -0.15
C ALA A 207 12.39 -21.81 0.71
N ASP A 208 11.92 -22.67 1.61
CA ASP A 208 10.84 -22.35 2.55
C ASP A 208 11.27 -21.33 3.61
N LYS A 209 12.57 -21.31 3.95
CA LYS A 209 13.16 -20.36 4.92
C LYS A 209 13.72 -19.09 4.27
N ALA A 210 13.98 -19.10 2.96
CA ALA A 210 14.54 -17.97 2.23
C ALA A 210 13.48 -16.90 1.98
N VAL A 211 13.66 -15.75 2.62
CA VAL A 211 12.83 -14.56 2.43
C VAL A 211 13.69 -13.41 1.92
N VAL A 212 13.19 -12.74 0.88
CA VAL A 212 13.82 -11.54 0.29
C VAL A 212 12.87 -10.37 0.48
N ARG A 213 13.43 -9.20 0.78
CA ARG A 213 12.64 -7.97 0.85
C ARG A 213 12.30 -7.53 -0.57
N GLU A 214 11.02 -7.39 -0.84
CA GLU A 214 10.56 -6.80 -2.09
C GLU A 214 11.12 -5.37 -2.22
N PRO A 215 11.60 -4.96 -3.41
CA PRO A 215 11.86 -3.55 -3.64
C PRO A 215 10.58 -2.74 -3.39
N LEU A 216 10.72 -1.58 -2.75
CA LEU A 216 9.58 -0.69 -2.54
C LEU A 216 8.97 -0.31 -3.89
N PRO A 217 7.63 -0.14 -3.97
CA PRO A 217 6.97 0.20 -5.21
C PRO A 217 7.56 1.50 -5.78
N GLU A 218 8.02 1.44 -7.02
CA GLU A 218 8.36 2.64 -7.80
C GLU A 218 7.05 3.28 -8.24
N GLY A 219 6.65 4.34 -7.54
CA GLY A 219 5.52 5.17 -7.92
C GLY A 219 5.78 5.97 -9.19
N VAL A 220 4.84 6.83 -9.54
CA VAL A 220 4.95 7.78 -10.67
C VAL A 220 6.19 8.66 -10.51
N PHE A 221 6.57 8.97 -9.27
CA PHE A 221 7.81 9.66 -8.96
C PHE A 221 8.77 8.79 -8.13
N PRO A 222 10.10 8.95 -8.35
CA PRO A 222 11.08 8.42 -7.43
C PRO A 222 10.77 8.90 -6.01
N ARG A 223 10.84 7.99 -5.03
CA ARG A 223 10.44 8.23 -3.64
C ARG A 223 11.01 9.51 -3.03
N ARG A 224 12.27 9.83 -3.35
CA ARG A 224 12.95 11.06 -2.90
C ARG A 224 12.29 12.33 -3.45
N ILE A 225 11.86 12.29 -4.72
CA ILE A 225 11.18 13.39 -5.40
C ILE A 225 9.77 13.55 -4.84
N ALA A 226 9.02 12.45 -4.66
CA ALA A 226 7.67 12.49 -4.10
C ALA A 226 7.64 13.07 -2.67
N VAL A 227 8.53 12.60 -1.79
CA VAL A 227 8.66 13.14 -0.43
C VAL A 227 9.06 14.62 -0.47
N GLY A 228 10.02 14.99 -1.33
CA GLY A 228 10.42 16.40 -1.51
C GLY A 228 9.27 17.28 -1.98
N ALA A 229 8.49 16.82 -2.96
CA ALA A 229 7.34 17.54 -3.49
C ALA A 229 6.26 17.77 -2.41
N GLY A 230 5.93 16.73 -1.62
CA GLY A 230 4.97 16.86 -0.53
C GLY A 230 5.42 17.86 0.56
N VAL A 231 6.71 17.86 0.91
CA VAL A 231 7.26 18.85 1.86
C VAL A 231 7.21 20.26 1.27
N ILE A 232 7.57 20.45 0.01
CA ILE A 232 7.51 21.75 -0.68
C ILE A 232 6.06 22.26 -0.70
N LEU A 233 5.08 21.41 -0.99
CA LEU A 233 3.65 21.78 -0.95
C LEU A 233 3.23 22.26 0.44
N CYS A 234 3.67 21.59 1.50
CA CYS A 234 3.42 22.03 2.88
C CYS A 234 4.06 23.40 3.19
N VAL A 235 5.27 23.66 2.68
CA VAL A 235 5.93 24.97 2.83
C VAL A 235 5.19 26.06 2.06
N ILE A 236 4.74 25.78 0.84
CA ILE A 236 3.92 26.72 0.05
C ILE A 236 2.63 27.03 0.79
N ALA A 237 1.95 26.03 1.35
CA ALA A 237 0.74 26.21 2.14
C ALA A 237 0.97 27.10 3.38
N LEU A 238 2.10 26.92 4.08
CA LEU A 238 2.51 27.81 5.18
C LEU A 238 2.72 29.26 4.70
N LEU A 239 3.42 29.44 3.57
CA LEU A 239 3.69 30.77 3.01
C LEU A 239 2.41 31.48 2.59
N VAL A 240 1.49 30.79 1.94
CA VAL A 240 0.17 31.32 1.56
C VAL A 240 -0.61 31.73 2.81
N SER A 241 -0.63 30.88 3.83
CA SER A 241 -1.29 31.19 5.11
C SER A 241 -0.71 32.44 5.77
N TYR A 242 0.63 32.55 5.82
CA TYR A 242 1.33 33.71 6.39
C TYR A 242 1.10 34.99 5.58
N MET A 243 1.15 34.92 4.25
CA MET A 243 0.84 36.04 3.36
C MET A 243 -0.62 36.49 3.48
N SER A 244 -1.56 35.57 3.73
CA SER A 244 -2.96 35.93 3.99
C SER A 244 -3.12 36.74 5.29
N VAL A 245 -2.40 36.36 6.37
CA VAL A 245 -2.39 37.12 7.63
C VAL A 245 -1.80 38.50 7.40
N ARG A 246 -0.66 38.57 6.71
CA ARG A 246 0.00 39.85 6.41
C ARG A 246 -0.89 40.74 5.56
N GLY A 247 -1.54 40.20 4.52
CA GLY A 247 -2.47 40.93 3.67
C GLY A 247 -3.67 41.47 4.44
N ALA A 248 -4.29 40.66 5.31
CA ALA A 248 -5.38 41.10 6.16
C ALA A 248 -4.93 42.17 7.17
N SER A 249 -3.74 42.02 7.75
CA SER A 249 -3.16 43.00 8.68
C SER A 249 -2.91 44.35 7.99
N VAL A 250 -2.37 44.35 6.76
CA VAL A 250 -2.14 45.57 5.98
C VAL A 250 -3.47 46.22 5.58
N ARG A 251 -4.47 45.45 5.15
CA ARG A 251 -5.81 45.98 4.84
C ARG A 251 -6.44 46.65 6.07
N ARG A 252 -6.33 46.03 7.24
CA ARG A 252 -6.81 46.60 8.50
C ARG A 252 -6.07 47.87 8.89
N LEU A 253 -4.75 47.92 8.70
CA LEU A 253 -3.98 49.11 9.00
C LEU A 253 -4.36 50.26 8.07
N ALA A 254 -4.54 49.98 6.77
CA ALA A 254 -5.00 50.96 5.78
C ALA A 254 -6.40 51.49 6.10
N THR A 255 -7.27 50.69 6.71
CA THR A 255 -8.59 51.14 7.17
C THR A 255 -8.54 51.86 8.52
N LEU A 256 -7.69 51.44 9.47
CA LEU A 256 -7.68 51.99 10.84
C LEU A 256 -7.01 53.36 10.95
N VAL A 257 -5.98 53.63 10.15
CA VAL A 257 -5.28 54.92 10.14
C VAL A 257 -6.21 56.10 9.82
N PRO A 258 -6.97 56.09 8.71
CA PRO A 258 -7.88 57.20 8.39
C PRO A 258 -9.02 57.35 9.41
N LEU A 259 -9.42 56.28 10.09
CA LEU A 259 -10.47 56.33 11.13
C LEU A 259 -10.02 57.03 12.39
N ARG A 260 -8.75 56.85 12.76
CA ARG A 260 -8.17 57.58 13.89
C ARG A 260 -8.13 59.08 13.64
N ASP A 261 -7.99 59.50 12.38
CA ASP A 261 -7.98 60.91 12.01
C ASP A 261 -9.42 61.47 11.90
N ALA A 262 -10.37 60.69 11.39
CA ALA A 262 -11.80 61.05 11.40
C ALA A 262 -12.37 61.17 12.83
N ALA A 263 -11.95 60.32 13.76
CA ALA A 263 -12.31 60.38 15.17
C ALA A 263 -11.84 61.68 15.83
N LYS A 264 -10.62 62.12 15.53
CA LYS A 264 -10.07 63.40 16.02
C LYS A 264 -10.79 64.61 15.42
N ALA A 265 -11.37 64.46 14.24
CA ALA A 265 -12.13 65.50 13.54
C ALA A 265 -13.62 65.57 13.95
N GLY A 266 -14.08 64.77 14.92
CA GLY A 266 -15.46 64.80 15.42
C GLY A 266 -16.51 64.12 14.52
N GLN A 267 -16.09 63.33 13.54
CA GLN A 267 -17.00 62.64 12.60
C GLN A 267 -17.42 61.26 13.14
N HIS A 268 -18.24 61.26 14.19
CA HIS A 268 -18.60 60.05 14.95
C HIS A 268 -19.34 58.98 14.12
N GLY A 269 -20.21 59.36 13.17
CA GLY A 269 -20.88 58.41 12.28
C GLY A 269 -19.96 57.71 11.29
N LEU A 270 -18.98 58.45 10.76
CA LEU A 270 -18.01 57.92 9.80
C LEU A 270 -17.04 56.96 10.49
N HIS A 271 -16.68 57.27 11.74
CA HIS A 271 -15.91 56.38 12.60
C HIS A 271 -16.69 55.10 12.96
N ALA A 272 -17.95 55.23 13.38
CA ALA A 272 -18.80 54.09 13.74
C ALA A 272 -19.10 53.17 12.54
N ALA A 273 -19.39 53.73 11.36
CA ALA A 273 -19.62 52.97 10.15
C ALA A 273 -18.41 52.14 9.73
N ALA A 274 -17.21 52.72 9.84
CA ALA A 274 -16.03 52.01 9.46
C ALA A 274 -15.61 50.93 10.47
N ILE A 275 -15.88 51.11 11.78
CA ILE A 275 -15.73 50.04 12.78
C ILE A 275 -16.67 48.88 12.45
N LEU A 276 -17.93 49.15 12.07
CA LEU A 276 -18.89 48.12 11.67
C LEU A 276 -18.46 47.38 10.38
N LYS A 277 -17.92 48.09 9.39
CA LYS A 277 -17.33 47.47 8.18
C LYS A 277 -16.09 46.65 8.52
N LEU A 278 -15.22 47.13 9.40
CA LEU A 278 -14.01 46.42 9.84
C LEU A 278 -14.34 45.16 10.64
N ALA A 279 -15.35 45.22 11.52
CA ALA A 279 -15.84 44.07 12.27
C ALA A 279 -16.42 42.98 11.34
N GLY A 280 -16.98 43.38 10.20
CA GLY A 280 -17.48 42.48 9.15
C GLY A 280 -16.38 41.85 8.30
N GLN A 281 -15.16 42.40 8.32
CA GLN A 281 -14.03 41.81 7.59
C GLN A 281 -13.46 40.59 8.33
N HIS A 282 -13.23 39.52 7.58
CA HIS A 282 -12.64 38.30 8.14
C HIS A 282 -11.20 38.53 8.63
N ASN A 283 -10.88 37.97 9.80
CA ASN A 283 -9.51 37.83 10.27
C ASN A 283 -8.72 37.01 9.24
N GLY A 284 -7.56 37.52 8.82
CA GLY A 284 -6.67 36.80 7.93
C GLY A 284 -6.08 35.57 8.61
N GLY A 285 -5.41 34.75 7.83
CA GLY A 285 -4.93 33.44 8.25
C GLY A 285 -5.78 32.35 7.66
N GLU A 286 -5.10 31.42 6.99
CA GLU A 286 -5.69 30.20 6.49
C GLU A 286 -5.08 29.03 7.26
N PRO A 287 -5.29 28.93 8.59
CA PRO A 287 -4.74 27.84 9.38
C PRO A 287 -5.35 26.50 8.96
N GLY A 288 -6.56 26.49 8.40
CA GLY A 288 -7.22 25.29 7.90
C GLY A 288 -6.47 24.63 6.75
N ILE A 289 -5.86 25.43 5.86
CA ILE A 289 -5.03 24.92 4.75
C ILE A 289 -3.79 24.22 5.31
N VAL A 290 -3.10 24.88 6.24
CA VAL A 290 -1.88 24.36 6.89
C VAL A 290 -2.18 23.09 7.67
N MET A 291 -3.21 23.11 8.51
CA MET A 291 -3.60 21.96 9.32
C MET A 291 -4.08 20.79 8.44
N GLY A 292 -4.88 21.09 7.42
CA GLY A 292 -5.35 20.10 6.46
C GLY A 292 -4.21 19.39 5.73
N ALA A 293 -3.24 20.14 5.22
CA ALA A 293 -2.05 19.59 4.56
C ALA A 293 -1.25 18.64 5.47
N GLY A 294 -0.99 19.08 6.70
CA GLY A 294 -0.23 18.31 7.69
C GLY A 294 -0.94 17.02 8.08
N PHE A 295 -2.24 17.10 8.42
CA PHE A 295 -3.03 15.93 8.80
C PHE A 295 -3.23 14.96 7.64
N GLY A 296 -3.52 15.46 6.44
CA GLY A 296 -3.70 14.63 5.25
C GLY A 296 -2.44 13.86 4.88
N GLY A 297 -1.27 14.53 4.91
CA GLY A 297 0.02 13.88 4.69
C GLY A 297 0.37 12.85 5.76
N LEU A 298 0.08 13.16 7.04
CA LEU A 298 0.31 12.22 8.14
C LEU A 298 -0.57 10.97 8.02
N LEU A 299 -1.87 11.13 7.73
CA LEU A 299 -2.80 10.02 7.56
C LEU A 299 -2.38 9.10 6.41
N ALA A 300 -2.00 9.67 5.26
CA ALA A 300 -1.51 8.90 4.14
C ALA A 300 -0.24 8.11 4.49
N ALA A 301 0.71 8.72 5.19
CA ALA A 301 1.93 8.06 5.64
C ALA A 301 1.68 6.96 6.69
N LEU A 302 0.59 7.05 7.46
CA LEU A 302 0.20 6.01 8.43
C LEU A 302 -0.50 4.82 7.76
N ILE A 303 -1.32 5.07 6.75
CA ILE A 303 -2.06 4.02 6.03
C ILE A 303 -1.11 3.18 5.18
N GLN A 304 -0.26 3.83 4.38
CA GLN A 304 0.62 3.13 3.45
C GLN A 304 2.02 3.78 3.41
N PRO A 305 2.87 3.48 4.41
CA PRO A 305 4.20 4.10 4.50
C PRO A 305 5.14 3.70 3.35
N ALA A 306 4.82 2.62 2.63
CA ALA A 306 5.56 2.18 1.45
C ALA A 306 5.28 3.03 0.20
N ASP A 307 4.16 3.77 0.16
CA ASP A 307 3.70 4.51 -1.00
C ASP A 307 3.88 6.02 -0.82
N ALA A 308 4.84 6.60 -1.54
CA ALA A 308 5.12 8.03 -1.47
C ALA A 308 4.19 8.88 -2.35
N ASP A 309 3.51 8.29 -3.33
CA ASP A 309 2.51 9.01 -4.13
C ASP A 309 1.24 9.22 -3.30
N LEU A 310 0.86 8.23 -2.50
CA LEU A 310 -0.24 8.37 -1.55
C LEU A 310 0.02 9.50 -0.54
N PHE A 311 1.28 9.70 -0.12
CA PHE A 311 1.64 10.84 0.73
C PHE A 311 1.35 12.19 0.06
N VAL A 312 1.75 12.37 -1.19
CA VAL A 312 1.48 13.61 -1.95
C VAL A 312 -0.02 13.81 -2.16
N ALA A 313 -0.74 12.73 -2.52
CA ALA A 313 -2.18 12.75 -2.66
C ALA A 313 -2.88 13.11 -1.33
N GLY A 314 -2.37 12.59 -0.21
CA GLY A 314 -2.84 12.89 1.14
C GLY A 314 -2.64 14.35 1.52
N VAL A 315 -1.47 14.93 1.23
CA VAL A 315 -1.20 16.37 1.44
C VAL A 315 -2.17 17.22 0.61
N MET A 316 -2.35 16.90 -0.68
CA MET A 316 -3.24 17.64 -1.58
C MET A 316 -4.72 17.51 -1.19
N GLY A 317 -5.18 16.30 -0.86
CA GLY A 317 -6.54 16.06 -0.38
C GLY A 317 -6.80 16.77 0.95
N GLY A 318 -5.83 16.69 1.86
CA GLY A 318 -5.87 17.39 3.14
C GLY A 318 -5.96 18.92 2.99
N LEU A 319 -5.19 19.50 2.06
CA LEU A 319 -5.28 20.92 1.72
C LEU A 319 -6.69 21.33 1.30
N LEU A 320 -7.30 20.59 0.38
CA LEU A 320 -8.64 20.87 -0.14
C LEU A 320 -9.72 20.73 0.95
N ILE A 321 -9.64 19.67 1.75
CA ILE A 321 -10.57 19.44 2.86
C ILE A 321 -10.42 20.55 3.90
N GLY A 322 -9.18 20.91 4.26
CA GLY A 322 -8.89 21.99 5.20
C GLY A 322 -9.44 23.35 4.73
N LEU A 323 -9.32 23.64 3.43
CA LEU A 323 -9.89 24.83 2.81
C LEU A 323 -11.43 24.79 2.84
N GLY A 324 -12.04 23.64 2.52
CA GLY A 324 -13.49 23.45 2.56
C GLY A 324 -14.08 23.62 3.97
N ILE A 325 -13.45 23.01 4.99
CA ILE A 325 -13.86 23.16 6.40
C ILE A 325 -13.74 24.62 6.83
N GLN A 326 -12.65 25.29 6.48
CA GLN A 326 -12.44 26.69 6.84
C GLN A 326 -13.46 27.60 6.16
N TRP A 327 -13.79 27.35 4.89
CA TRP A 327 -14.82 28.07 4.16
C TRP A 327 -16.21 27.86 4.78
N GLY A 328 -16.57 26.61 5.09
CA GLY A 328 -17.82 26.28 5.78
C GLY A 328 -17.91 26.96 7.15
N TYR A 329 -16.85 26.91 7.95
CA TYR A 329 -16.79 27.59 9.24
C TYR A 329 -16.96 29.11 9.12
N ARG A 330 -16.38 29.73 8.09
CA ARG A 330 -16.54 31.17 7.82
C ARG A 330 -18.00 31.53 7.52
N ILE A 331 -18.70 30.71 6.73
CA ILE A 331 -20.12 30.92 6.43
C ILE A 331 -20.99 30.73 7.68
N LEU A 332 -20.73 29.67 8.44
CA LEU A 332 -21.52 29.30 9.62
C LEU A 332 -21.34 30.26 10.81
N THR A 333 -20.15 30.86 10.96
CA THR A 333 -19.82 31.68 12.16
C THR A 333 -19.60 33.17 11.88
N GLY A 334 -19.60 33.58 10.61
CA GLY A 334 -19.30 34.97 10.22
C GLY A 334 -20.29 35.99 10.80
N ALA A 335 -21.59 35.69 10.72
CA ALA A 335 -22.66 36.57 11.20
C ALA A 335 -22.76 36.61 12.74
N SER A 336 -22.59 35.47 13.41
CA SER A 336 -22.74 35.36 14.87
C SER A 336 -21.59 35.99 15.65
N LYS A 337 -20.39 36.04 15.09
CA LYS A 337 -19.23 36.71 15.70
C LYS A 337 -19.12 38.19 15.37
N TRP A 338 -19.84 38.68 14.37
CA TRP A 338 -19.77 40.08 13.94
C TRP A 338 -20.17 41.05 15.05
N ARG A 339 -21.31 40.83 15.72
CA ARG A 339 -21.75 41.69 16.84
C ARG A 339 -20.69 41.78 17.94
N ARG A 340 -20.14 40.62 18.35
CA ARG A 340 -19.10 40.55 19.39
C ARG A 340 -17.83 41.30 18.99
N ARG A 341 -17.41 41.21 17.73
CA ARG A 341 -16.24 41.97 17.23
C ARG A 341 -16.52 43.46 17.12
N ALA A 342 -17.73 43.84 16.72
CA ALA A 342 -18.14 45.24 16.65
C ALA A 342 -18.15 45.88 18.05
N THR A 343 -18.63 45.17 19.08
CA THR A 343 -18.58 45.65 20.47
C THR A 343 -17.14 45.71 21.00
N GLU A 344 -16.32 44.68 20.75
CA GLU A 344 -14.91 44.67 21.18
C GLU A 344 -14.10 45.82 20.55
N LEU A 345 -14.36 46.17 19.27
CA LEU A 345 -13.72 47.31 18.61
C LEU A 345 -14.26 48.66 19.09
N ALA A 346 -15.55 48.75 19.41
CA ALA A 346 -16.17 49.96 19.94
C ALA A 346 -15.60 50.34 21.31
N ASP A 347 -15.36 49.35 22.19
CA ASP A 347 -14.76 49.55 23.50
C ASP A 347 -13.32 50.06 23.41
N ILE A 348 -12.59 49.69 22.35
CA ILE A 348 -11.19 50.08 22.13
C ILE A 348 -11.09 51.50 21.53
N GLU A 349 -11.95 51.85 20.58
CA GLU A 349 -11.83 53.10 19.80
C GLU A 349 -12.67 54.27 20.33
N LYS A 350 -13.60 54.03 21.27
CA LYS A 350 -14.43 55.03 21.96
C LYS A 350 -15.51 55.82 21.19
N PRO A 351 -16.07 55.39 20.03
CA PRO A 351 -17.40 55.85 19.59
C PRO A 351 -18.49 54.87 20.06
N GLY A 352 -18.48 54.52 21.35
CA GLY A 352 -19.27 53.40 21.88
C GLY A 352 -20.78 53.60 21.73
N ILE A 353 -21.28 54.82 21.89
CA ILE A 353 -22.71 55.13 21.91
C ILE A 353 -23.39 54.85 20.54
N PRO A 354 -22.95 55.44 19.41
CA PRO A 354 -23.60 55.21 18.12
C PRO A 354 -23.49 53.76 17.63
N ILE A 355 -22.42 53.04 18.00
CA ILE A 355 -22.27 51.61 17.63
C ILE A 355 -23.23 50.74 18.44
N VAL A 356 -23.30 50.93 19.77
CA VAL A 356 -24.22 50.16 20.62
C VAL A 356 -25.68 50.40 20.21
N LEU A 357 -26.02 51.65 19.90
CA LEU A 357 -27.36 52.03 19.40
C LEU A 357 -27.65 51.40 18.03
N ALA A 358 -26.73 51.49 17.06
CA ALA A 358 -26.90 50.85 15.77
C ALA A 358 -27.04 49.32 15.89
N LEU A 359 -26.21 48.67 16.72
CA LEU A 359 -26.29 47.22 16.96
C LEU A 359 -27.60 46.80 17.64
N SER A 360 -28.18 47.64 18.51
CA SER A 360 -29.47 47.39 19.16
C SER A 360 -30.65 47.43 18.18
N SER A 361 -30.51 48.14 17.07
CA SER A 361 -31.54 48.24 16.02
C SER A 361 -31.55 47.05 15.05
N VAL A 362 -30.50 46.21 15.06
CA VAL A 362 -30.37 45.05 14.15
C VAL A 362 -30.89 43.79 14.84
N ASN A 363 -31.90 43.13 14.24
CA ASN A 363 -32.43 41.86 14.75
C ASN A 363 -31.41 40.72 14.71
N THR A 364 -31.42 39.87 15.73
CA THR A 364 -30.62 38.63 15.78
C THR A 364 -30.97 37.70 14.62
N GLY A 365 -29.97 37.27 13.84
CA GLY A 365 -30.15 36.40 12.66
C GLY A 365 -30.18 37.11 11.30
N LEU A 366 -30.24 38.46 11.27
CA LEU A 366 -30.21 39.26 10.03
C LEU A 366 -28.87 39.97 9.80
N GLU A 367 -27.82 39.62 10.56
CA GLU A 367 -26.52 40.31 10.53
C GLU A 367 -25.82 40.19 9.18
N ALA A 368 -25.97 39.05 8.50
CA ALA A 368 -25.39 38.84 7.18
C ALA A 368 -26.05 39.73 6.11
N GLN A 369 -27.37 39.88 6.15
CA GLN A 369 -28.13 40.73 5.22
C GLN A 369 -27.90 42.21 5.50
N PHE A 370 -27.76 42.57 6.78
CA PHE A 370 -27.38 43.91 7.19
C PHE A 370 -25.97 44.25 6.66
N LEU A 371 -25.00 43.36 6.84
CA LEU A 371 -23.63 43.57 6.35
C LEU A 371 -23.55 43.66 4.83
N SER A 372 -24.32 42.87 4.07
CA SER A 372 -24.34 42.99 2.61
C SER A 372 -24.89 44.34 2.18
N PHE A 373 -26.04 44.74 2.73
CA PHE A 373 -26.65 46.05 2.47
C PHE A 373 -25.75 47.22 2.90
N PHE A 374 -25.02 47.06 4.02
CA PHE A 374 -24.17 48.10 4.59
C PHE A 374 -22.82 48.27 3.88
N ASN A 375 -22.34 47.21 3.20
CA ASN A 375 -21.08 47.25 2.46
C ASN A 375 -21.23 47.80 1.04
N GLU A 376 -22.41 47.72 0.43
CA GLU A 376 -22.73 48.27 -0.89
C GLU A 376 -22.60 49.80 -1.00
N PRO A 377 -23.05 50.64 -0.04
CA PRO A 377 -22.99 52.08 -0.16
C PRO A 377 -21.57 52.66 0.05
N PRO A 378 -21.25 53.81 -0.58
CA PRO A 378 -20.07 54.62 -0.30
C PRO A 378 -19.92 54.92 1.21
N GLN A 379 -18.69 55.17 1.68
CA GLN A 379 -18.41 55.36 3.11
C GLN A 379 -19.22 56.50 3.76
N ALA A 380 -19.48 57.59 3.03
CA ALA A 380 -20.28 58.71 3.52
C ALA A 380 -21.76 58.33 3.72
N ASP A 381 -22.34 57.56 2.79
CA ASP A 381 -23.72 57.11 2.88
C ASP A 381 -23.89 56.03 3.95
N ALA A 382 -22.87 55.19 4.15
CA ALA A 382 -22.80 54.25 5.26
C ALA A 382 -22.73 54.99 6.61
N ALA A 383 -21.96 56.10 6.70
CA ALA A 383 -21.90 56.94 7.88
C ALA A 383 -23.26 57.56 8.23
N ALA A 384 -23.94 58.16 7.23
CA ALA A 384 -25.29 58.71 7.40
C ALA A 384 -26.31 57.65 7.82
N THR A 385 -26.17 56.42 7.32
CA THR A 385 -27.02 55.29 7.69
C THR A 385 -26.80 54.88 9.16
N VAL A 386 -25.55 54.86 9.65
CA VAL A 386 -25.26 54.57 11.06
C VAL A 386 -25.79 55.66 11.97
N GLU A 387 -25.61 56.93 11.60
CA GLU A 387 -26.15 58.07 12.37
C GLU A 387 -27.67 58.02 12.46
N LYS A 388 -28.34 57.72 11.34
CA LYS A 388 -29.79 57.56 11.29
C LYS A 388 -30.28 56.38 12.14
N LEU A 389 -29.58 55.25 12.12
CA LEU A 389 -29.92 54.09 12.95
C LEU A 389 -29.69 54.38 14.43
N ALA A 390 -28.61 55.08 14.77
CA ALA A 390 -28.31 55.48 16.12
C ALA A 390 -29.37 56.46 16.67
N SER A 391 -29.75 57.49 15.88
CA SER A 391 -30.78 58.46 16.28
C SER A 391 -32.15 57.81 16.43
N GLN A 392 -32.52 56.89 15.53
CA GLN A 392 -33.77 56.13 15.63
C GLN A 392 -33.81 55.23 16.88
N ALA A 393 -32.67 54.63 17.26
CA ALA A 393 -32.59 53.84 18.48
C ALA A 393 -32.68 54.72 19.74
N GLU A 394 -32.06 55.90 19.73
CA GLU A 394 -32.14 56.88 20.82
C GLU A 394 -33.58 57.36 21.03
N GLU A 395 -34.29 57.73 19.95
CA GLU A 395 -35.70 58.13 20.01
C GLU A 395 -36.60 57.02 20.58
N ARG A 396 -36.35 55.75 20.22
CA ARG A 396 -37.09 54.61 20.77
C ARG A 396 -36.83 54.38 22.26
N ILE A 397 -35.59 54.59 22.70
CA ILE A 397 -35.22 54.47 24.12
C ILE A 397 -35.88 55.59 24.93
N LEU A 398 -35.85 56.83 24.43
CA LEU A 398 -36.51 57.96 25.08
C LEU A 398 -38.04 57.77 25.13
N ALA A 399 -38.67 57.34 24.03
CA ALA A 399 -40.10 57.06 24.02
C ALA A 399 -40.51 55.92 24.97
N ALA A 400 -39.66 54.87 25.10
CA ALA A 400 -39.88 53.80 26.06
C ALA A 400 -39.67 54.25 27.51
N ALA A 401 -38.70 55.14 27.76
CA ALA A 401 -38.47 55.75 29.06
C ALA A 401 -39.65 56.66 29.47
N ASP A 402 -40.17 57.46 28.54
CA ASP A 402 -41.35 58.31 28.76
C ASP A 402 -42.60 57.45 29.01
N ALA A 403 -42.82 56.38 28.24
CA ALA A 403 -43.93 55.45 28.47
C ALA A 403 -43.81 54.74 29.84
N GLY A 404 -42.60 54.37 30.25
CA GLY A 404 -42.32 53.81 31.57
C GLY A 404 -42.52 54.83 32.72
N ALA A 405 -42.17 56.09 32.50
CA ALA A 405 -42.40 57.18 33.45
C ALA A 405 -43.89 57.48 33.61
N VAL A 406 -44.68 57.45 32.54
CA VAL A 406 -46.15 57.60 32.58
C VAL A 406 -46.82 56.41 33.27
N ALA A 407 -46.35 55.19 33.02
CA ALA A 407 -46.85 54.01 33.73
C ALA A 407 -46.53 54.05 35.24
N GLY A 408 -45.33 54.50 35.62
CA GLY A 408 -44.94 54.70 37.01
C GLY A 408 -45.71 55.83 37.71
N ALA A 409 -46.07 56.89 36.99
CA ALA A 409 -46.90 57.98 37.51
C ALA A 409 -48.36 57.59 37.74
N MET A 410 -48.92 56.68 36.92
CA MET A 410 -50.26 56.11 37.15
C MET A 410 -50.32 55.11 38.32
N GLN A 411 -49.16 54.70 38.87
CA GLN A 411 -49.04 53.73 39.95
C GLN A 411 -48.67 54.36 41.30
N GLN A 412 -48.69 55.70 41.43
CA GLN A 412 -48.68 56.36 42.74
C GLN A 412 -50.11 56.39 43.34
N PRO A 413 -50.38 55.74 44.48
CA PRO A 413 -51.64 55.88 45.18
C PRO A 413 -51.79 57.33 45.66
N GLN A 414 -52.96 57.94 45.41
CA GLN A 414 -53.35 59.23 45.98
C GLN A 414 -53.09 59.24 47.49
N ALA A 415 -52.13 60.06 47.92
CA ALA A 415 -51.89 60.35 49.33
C ALA A 415 -53.12 61.07 49.90
N ALA A 416 -53.68 60.54 50.98
CA ALA A 416 -54.81 61.10 51.71
C ALA A 416 -54.48 62.49 52.30
N PRO A 417 -55.47 63.40 52.44
CA PRO A 417 -55.24 64.78 52.86
C PRO A 417 -54.93 64.92 54.37
N PRO A 418 -54.28 66.03 54.78
CA PRO A 418 -53.67 66.16 56.10
C PRO A 418 -54.63 66.71 57.18
N GLY A 419 -54.57 66.10 58.37
CA GLY A 419 -54.66 66.80 59.67
C GLY A 419 -56.05 67.16 60.22
N GLN A 420 -56.50 66.39 61.22
CA GLN A 420 -57.26 66.93 62.35
C GLN A 420 -56.48 66.68 63.65
N PRO A 421 -56.33 67.68 64.54
CA PRO A 421 -55.59 67.54 65.78
C PRO A 421 -56.51 67.04 66.91
N SER A 422 -56.13 65.99 67.62
CA SER A 422 -56.72 65.65 68.91
C SER A 422 -55.75 66.02 70.05
N GLN A 423 -56.30 66.83 70.95
CA GLN A 423 -55.69 67.41 72.15
C GLN A 423 -55.27 66.37 73.20
N PRO A 424 -54.41 66.75 74.17
CA PRO A 424 -53.86 65.85 75.18
C PRO A 424 -54.77 65.72 76.41
N ARG A 425 -54.77 64.53 77.02
CA ARG A 425 -54.71 64.35 78.46
C ARG A 425 -54.14 62.98 78.81
#